data_AF-A0A8T4WN74-F1
#
_entry.id   AF-A0A8T4WN74-F1
#
_cell.length_a   1.000
_cell.length_b   1.000
_cell.length_c   1.000
_cell.angle_alpha   90.00
_cell.angle_beta   90.00
_cell.angle_gamma   90.00
#
_symmetry.space_group_name_H-M   'P 1'
#
loop_
_entity.id
_entity.type
_entity.pdbx_description
1 polymer ?
#
loop_
_entity_poly.entity_id
_entity_poly.type
_entity_poly.pdbx_seq_one_letter_code
_entity_poly.pdbx_strand_id
1 'polypeptide(L)'
;MSQEIDRSKMIRSTAITVVLAIIFISLGLLFWAWSSPDVVDNTLVGTLNDVNPYLVIVIEIFLSFGFYVFLTITLVNLRLFITKIRASWLEIVGPLILVALIAYFLFEVYVAAATFVLCLGFVVYLYLLQE
;
A
#
# COMPACT_ATOMS: atom_id res chain seq x y z
N MET A 1 3.48 22.38 26.46
CA MET A 1 3.78 20.98 26.85
C MET A 1 2.87 19.95 26.17
N SER A 2 1.53 20.03 26.25
CA SER A 2 0.65 19.05 25.57
C SER A 2 0.74 19.10 24.03
N GLN A 3 0.74 20.29 23.42
CA GLN A 3 0.83 20.42 21.96
C GLN A 3 2.15 19.92 21.34
N GLU A 4 3.23 19.95 22.12
CA GLU A 4 4.57 19.52 21.68
C GLU A 4 4.69 17.99 21.69
N ILE A 5 4.08 17.35 22.68
CA ILE A 5 3.95 15.88 22.77
C ILE A 5 3.11 15.35 21.60
N ASP A 6 2.01 16.01 21.25
CA ASP A 6 1.14 15.59 20.13
C ASP A 6 1.82 15.74 18.78
N ARG A 7 2.60 16.81 18.58
CA ARG A 7 3.38 17.01 17.35
C ARG A 7 4.47 15.96 17.18
N SER A 8 5.19 15.63 18.25
CA SER A 8 6.22 14.59 18.23
C SER A 8 5.64 13.21 17.89
N LYS A 9 4.48 12.86 18.46
CA LYS A 9 3.75 11.62 18.13
C LYS A 9 3.33 11.57 16.67
N MET A 10 2.81 12.67 16.13
CA MET A 10 2.37 12.75 14.73
C MET A 10 3.54 12.61 13.75
N ILE A 11 4.69 13.25 14.04
CA ILE A 11 5.92 13.09 13.25
C ILE A 11 6.41 11.64 13.28
N ARG A 12 6.45 11.03 14.47
CA ARG A 12 6.87 9.63 14.61
C ARG A 12 5.94 8.69 13.84
N SER A 13 4.63 8.88 13.94
CA SER A 13 3.65 8.08 13.20
C SER A 13 3.83 8.22 11.69
N THR A 14 4.01 9.45 11.20
CA THR A 14 4.25 9.73 9.78
C THR A 14 5.55 9.09 9.29
N ALA A 15 6.63 9.18 10.07
CA ALA A 15 7.91 8.56 9.72
C ALA A 15 7.77 7.03 9.60
N ILE A 16 7.06 6.40 10.54
CA ILE A 16 6.81 4.95 10.50
C ILE A 16 5.99 4.58 9.25
N THR A 17 4.93 5.33 8.94
CA THR A 17 4.07 4.99 7.79
C THR A 17 4.78 5.23 6.46
N VAL A 18 5.65 6.24 6.37
CA VAL A 18 6.53 6.44 5.19
C VAL A 18 7.49 5.26 5.03
N VAL A 19 8.17 4.85 6.10
CA VAL A 19 9.11 3.72 6.06
C VAL A 19 8.38 2.44 5.64
N LEU A 20 7.20 2.18 6.20
CA LEU A 20 6.40 1.01 5.83
C LEU A 20 5.94 1.08 4.37
N ALA A 21 5.45 2.24 3.89
CA ALA A 21 5.08 2.40 2.49
C ALA A 21 6.27 2.11 1.56
N ILE A 22 7.47 2.60 1.89
CA ILE A 22 8.71 2.32 1.15
C ILE A 22 9.06 0.84 1.15
N ILE A 23 8.93 0.16 2.30
CA ILE A 23 9.19 -1.28 2.41
C ILE A 23 8.24 -2.05 1.49
N PHE A 24 6.94 -1.77 1.55
CA PHE A 24 5.94 -2.49 0.77
C PHE A 24 6.12 -2.29 -0.74
N ILE A 25 6.39 -1.06 -1.20
CA ILE A 25 6.65 -0.84 -2.63
C ILE A 25 7.97 -1.46 -3.08
N SER A 26 9.02 -1.43 -2.24
CA SER A 26 10.31 -2.06 -2.56
C SER A 26 10.17 -3.57 -2.68
N LEU A 27 9.41 -4.20 -1.77
CA LEU A 27 9.09 -5.63 -1.86
C LEU A 27 8.26 -5.94 -3.11
N GLY A 28 7.28 -5.10 -3.46
CA GLY A 28 6.53 -5.23 -4.70
C GLY A 28 7.42 -5.19 -5.94
N LEU A 29 8.35 -4.23 -6.00
CA LEU A 29 9.32 -4.12 -7.10
C LEU A 29 10.27 -5.33 -7.16
N LEU A 30 10.68 -5.88 -6.02
CA LEU A 30 11.49 -7.11 -5.98
C LEU A 30 10.72 -8.32 -6.52
N PHE A 31 9.47 -8.49 -6.10
CA PHE A 31 8.60 -9.56 -6.62
C PHE A 31 8.38 -9.43 -8.12
N TRP A 32 8.15 -8.20 -8.60
CA TRP A 32 8.04 -7.91 -10.02
C TRP A 32 9.32 -8.21 -10.80
N ALA A 33 10.48 -7.84 -10.25
CA ALA A 33 11.76 -8.15 -10.90
C ALA A 33 12.00 -9.67 -10.97
N TRP A 34 11.60 -10.40 -9.94
CA TRP A 34 11.74 -11.85 -9.85
C TRP A 34 10.70 -12.64 -10.66
N SER A 35 9.60 -12.02 -11.09
CA SER A 35 8.63 -12.66 -11.97
C SER A 35 9.05 -12.64 -13.45
N SER A 36 10.21 -12.04 -13.78
CA SER A 36 10.69 -12.01 -15.17
C SER A 36 11.10 -13.41 -15.67
N PRO A 37 10.74 -13.76 -16.92
CA PRO A 37 10.97 -15.11 -17.47
C PRO A 37 12.43 -15.56 -17.45
N ASP A 38 13.37 -14.61 -17.51
CA ASP A 38 14.80 -14.89 -17.60
C ASP A 38 15.42 -15.37 -16.28
N VAL A 39 14.77 -15.10 -15.15
CA VAL A 39 15.34 -15.38 -13.81
C VAL A 39 14.39 -16.13 -12.89
N VAL A 40 13.10 -16.24 -13.24
CA VAL A 40 12.06 -16.76 -12.34
C VAL A 40 12.41 -18.11 -11.71
N ASP A 41 13.01 -19.03 -12.47
CA ASP A 41 13.37 -20.38 -12.05
C ASP A 41 14.36 -20.44 -10.86
N ASN A 42 15.13 -19.37 -10.63
CA ASN A 42 16.10 -19.28 -9.53
C ASN A 42 15.70 -18.29 -8.43
N THR A 43 14.44 -17.85 -8.42
CA THR A 43 13.94 -16.84 -7.45
C THR A 43 12.93 -17.42 -6.47
N LEU A 44 12.67 -16.65 -5.41
CA LEU A 44 11.61 -16.94 -4.46
C LEU A 44 10.24 -17.01 -5.15
N VAL A 45 10.00 -16.18 -6.17
CA VAL A 45 8.74 -16.17 -6.92
C VAL A 45 8.55 -17.48 -7.68
N GLY A 46 9.59 -17.97 -8.38
CA GLY A 46 9.53 -19.27 -9.07
C GLY A 46 9.29 -20.42 -8.10
N THR A 47 10.03 -20.45 -6.97
CA THR A 47 9.84 -21.49 -5.95
C THR A 47 8.41 -21.48 -5.38
N LEU A 48 7.84 -20.30 -5.12
CA LEU A 48 6.45 -20.19 -4.65
C LEU A 48 5.45 -20.63 -5.72
N ASN A 49 5.73 -20.31 -6.98
CA ASN A 49 4.88 -20.67 -8.12
C ASN A 49 4.83 -22.19 -8.32
N ASP A 50 5.97 -22.88 -8.17
CA ASP A 50 6.06 -24.34 -8.25
C ASP A 50 5.29 -25.05 -7.13
N VAL A 51 5.21 -24.43 -5.94
CA VAL A 51 4.40 -24.95 -4.83
C VAL A 51 2.92 -24.71 -5.10
N ASN A 52 2.54 -23.46 -5.37
CA ASN A 52 1.18 -23.08 -5.72
C ASN A 52 1.16 -21.67 -6.37
N PRO A 53 0.72 -21.53 -7.63
CA PRO A 53 0.70 -20.25 -8.34
C PRO A 53 -0.20 -19.20 -7.68
N TYR A 54 -1.24 -19.62 -6.94
CA TYR A 54 -2.12 -18.69 -6.25
C TYR A 54 -1.45 -18.00 -5.06
N LEU A 55 -0.38 -18.57 -4.48
CA LEU A 55 0.33 -17.93 -3.37
C LEU A 55 1.03 -16.65 -3.81
N VAL A 56 1.62 -16.65 -5.01
CA VAL A 56 2.28 -15.47 -5.58
C VAL A 56 1.28 -14.34 -5.74
N ILE A 57 0.14 -14.62 -6.38
CA ILE A 57 -0.96 -13.66 -6.58
C ILE A 57 -1.43 -13.09 -5.25
N VAL A 58 -1.65 -13.94 -4.24
CA VAL A 58 -2.09 -13.50 -2.91
C VAL A 58 -1.06 -12.58 -2.26
N ILE A 59 0.23 -12.90 -2.34
CA ILE A 59 1.30 -12.06 -1.79
C ILE A 59 1.35 -10.71 -2.51
N GLU A 60 1.28 -10.68 -3.83
CA GLU A 60 1.27 -9.45 -4.62
C GLU A 60 0.08 -8.53 -4.29
N ILE A 61 -1.11 -9.12 -4.06
CA ILE A 61 -2.29 -8.40 -3.57
C ILE A 61 -2.01 -7.79 -2.19
N PHE A 62 -1.45 -8.56 -1.25
CA PHE A 62 -1.14 -8.06 0.09
C PHE A 62 -0.04 -6.99 0.09
N LEU A 63 0.95 -7.10 -0.80
CA LEU A 63 1.99 -6.09 -0.96
C LEU A 63 1.40 -4.77 -1.46
N SER A 64 0.56 -4.85 -2.48
CA SER A 64 -0.11 -3.67 -3.07
C SER A 64 -1.11 -3.05 -2.09
N PHE A 65 -1.88 -3.87 -1.38
CA PHE A 65 -2.80 -3.41 -0.32
C PHE A 65 -2.05 -2.76 0.84
N GLY A 66 -0.96 -3.37 1.32
CA GLY A 66 -0.14 -2.81 2.39
C GLY A 66 0.45 -1.46 1.98
N PHE A 67 0.95 -1.34 0.74
CA PHE A 67 1.41 -0.06 0.21
C PHE A 67 0.30 0.99 0.23
N TYR A 68 -0.92 0.66 -0.23
CA TYR A 68 -2.07 1.56 -0.17
C TYR A 68 -2.40 2.03 1.25
N VAL A 69 -2.46 1.12 2.21
CA VAL A 69 -2.78 1.44 3.61
C VAL A 69 -1.78 2.44 4.17
N PHE A 70 -0.48 2.16 4.06
CA PHE A 70 0.55 3.02 4.64
C PHE A 70 0.72 4.33 3.88
N LEU A 71 0.53 4.35 2.56
CA LEU A 71 0.51 5.57 1.76
C LEU A 71 -0.67 6.46 2.16
N THR A 72 -1.87 5.89 2.30
CA THR A 72 -3.08 6.62 2.70
C THR A 72 -2.90 7.23 4.10
N ILE A 73 -2.46 6.46 5.08
CA ILE A 73 -2.20 6.97 6.44
C ILE A 73 -1.16 8.09 6.40
N THR A 74 -0.10 7.94 5.60
CA THR A 74 0.93 8.98 5.43
C THR A 74 0.33 10.27 4.90
N LEU A 75 -0.49 10.21 3.85
CA LEU A 75 -1.11 11.39 3.24
C LEU A 75 -2.10 12.06 4.18
N VAL A 76 -2.91 11.27 4.89
CA VAL A 76 -3.83 11.77 5.92
C VAL A 76 -3.08 12.50 7.03
N ASN A 77 -2.01 11.89 7.57
CA ASN A 77 -1.19 12.50 8.61
C ASN A 77 -0.48 13.76 8.11
N LEU A 78 0.07 13.73 6.89
CA LEU A 78 0.76 14.86 6.30
C LEU A 78 -0.20 16.04 6.06
N ARG A 79 -1.42 15.76 5.58
CA ARG A 79 -2.47 16.77 5.40
C ARG A 79 -2.83 17.42 6.73
N LEU A 80 -3.06 16.62 7.76
CA LEU A 80 -3.36 17.10 9.11
C LEU A 80 -2.20 17.93 9.68
N PHE A 81 -0.96 17.49 9.47
CA PHE A 81 0.22 18.18 9.96
C PHE A 81 0.42 19.56 9.31
N ILE A 82 0.25 19.66 7.98
CA ILE A 82 0.48 20.89 7.22
C ILE A 82 -0.69 21.86 7.36
N THR A 83 -1.92 21.36 7.16
CA THR A 83 -3.11 22.23 7.05
C THR A 83 -3.90 22.35 8.35
N LYS A 84 -3.66 21.46 9.33
CA LYS A 84 -4.50 21.30 10.54
C LYS A 84 -5.98 21.00 10.24
N ILE A 85 -6.30 20.64 9.00
CA ILE A 85 -7.63 20.23 8.55
C ILE A 85 -7.61 18.71 8.41
N ARG A 86 -8.73 18.06 8.77
CA ARG A 86 -8.92 16.63 8.51
C ARG A 86 -8.75 16.34 7.01
N ALA A 87 -8.20 15.17 6.70
CA ALA A 87 -8.05 14.75 5.31
C ALA A 87 -9.42 14.62 4.63
N SER A 88 -9.48 14.99 3.36
CA SER A 88 -10.68 14.86 2.55
C SER A 88 -10.70 13.49 1.86
N TRP A 89 -11.79 13.19 1.16
CA TRP A 89 -11.89 11.99 0.34
C TRP A 89 -10.82 11.91 -0.75
N LEU A 90 -10.24 13.04 -1.17
CA LEU A 90 -9.20 13.06 -2.20
C LEU A 90 -7.92 12.35 -1.71
N GLU A 91 -7.52 12.57 -0.45
CA GLU A 91 -6.35 11.91 0.15
C GLU A 91 -6.55 10.40 0.38
N ILE A 92 -7.78 9.88 0.25
CA ILE A 92 -8.12 8.46 0.38
C ILE A 92 -8.32 7.82 -1.01
N VAL A 93 -9.15 8.42 -1.85
CA VAL A 93 -9.50 7.90 -3.19
C VAL A 93 -8.38 8.13 -4.21
N GLY A 94 -7.61 9.22 -4.10
CA GLY A 94 -6.47 9.47 -4.99
C GLY A 94 -5.43 8.35 -4.95
N PRO A 95 -4.94 7.95 -3.75
CA PRO A 95 -4.04 6.82 -3.59
C PRO A 95 -4.61 5.49 -4.05
N LEU A 96 -5.93 5.28 -3.92
CA LEU A 96 -6.59 4.06 -4.40
C LEU A 96 -6.37 3.87 -5.91
N ILE A 97 -6.62 4.93 -6.69
CA ILE A 97 -6.44 4.91 -8.14
C ILE A 97 -4.96 4.74 -8.49
N LEU A 98 -4.06 5.47 -7.80
CA LEU A 98 -2.63 5.36 -8.01
C LEU A 98 -2.12 3.93 -7.77
N VAL A 99 -2.52 3.30 -6.66
CA VAL A 99 -2.09 1.93 -6.33
C VAL A 99 -2.69 0.92 -7.28
N ALA A 100 -3.94 1.07 -7.71
CA ALA A 100 -4.53 0.20 -8.73
C ALA A 100 -3.75 0.24 -10.05
N LEU A 101 -3.31 1.43 -10.48
CA LEU A 101 -2.46 1.60 -11.66
C LEU A 101 -1.08 0.97 -11.47
N ILE A 102 -0.43 1.18 -10.32
CA ILE A 102 0.86 0.57 -10.01
C ILE A 102 0.74 -0.96 -10.01
N ALA A 103 -0.28 -1.52 -9.36
CA ALA A 103 -0.53 -2.95 -9.34
C ALA A 103 -0.80 -3.51 -10.74
N TYR A 104 -1.49 -2.76 -11.62
CA TYR A 104 -1.69 -3.16 -13.01
C TYR A 104 -0.38 -3.26 -13.79
N PHE A 105 0.50 -2.27 -13.63
CA PHE A 105 1.79 -2.26 -14.35
C PHE A 105 2.78 -3.29 -13.81
N LEU A 106 2.74 -3.59 -12.52
CA LEU A 106 3.62 -4.58 -11.91
C LEU A 106 3.08 -6.02 -12.08
N PHE A 107 1.81 -6.25 -11.80
CA PHE A 107 1.27 -7.61 -11.59
C PHE A 107 0.03 -7.92 -12.42
N GLU A 108 -0.21 -7.13 -13.46
CA GLU A 108 -1.32 -7.28 -14.39
C GLU A 108 -2.72 -7.05 -13.79
N VAL A 109 -3.75 -7.30 -14.61
CA VAL A 109 -5.13 -6.91 -14.35
C VAL A 109 -5.77 -7.66 -13.16
N TYR A 110 -5.43 -8.93 -12.95
CA TYR A 110 -6.06 -9.74 -11.91
C TYR A 110 -5.66 -9.26 -10.51
N VAL A 111 -4.36 -8.99 -10.30
CA VAL A 111 -3.86 -8.45 -9.03
C VAL A 111 -4.35 -7.03 -8.81
N ALA A 112 -4.39 -6.20 -9.87
CA ALA A 112 -4.94 -4.85 -9.78
C ALA A 112 -6.41 -4.84 -9.36
N ALA A 113 -7.25 -5.67 -9.97
CA ALA A 113 -8.67 -5.77 -9.65
C ALA A 113 -8.92 -6.28 -8.23
N ALA A 114 -8.23 -7.35 -7.83
CA ALA A 114 -8.36 -7.90 -6.48
C ALA A 114 -7.87 -6.93 -5.40
N THR A 115 -6.74 -6.25 -5.65
CA THR A 115 -6.23 -5.18 -4.78
C THR A 115 -7.22 -4.04 -4.68
N PHE A 116 -7.79 -3.57 -5.80
CA PHE A 116 -8.77 -2.49 -5.80
C PHE A 116 -10.00 -2.84 -4.94
N VAL A 117 -10.56 -4.04 -5.10
CA VAL A 117 -11.69 -4.51 -4.29
C VAL A 117 -11.32 -4.57 -2.80
N LEU A 118 -10.15 -5.10 -2.47
CA LEU A 118 -9.69 -5.16 -1.09
C LEU A 118 -9.48 -3.76 -0.48
N CYS A 119 -8.87 -2.85 -1.25
CA CYS A 119 -8.68 -1.46 -0.86
C CYS A 119 -10.01 -0.72 -0.69
N LEU A 120 -11.04 -1.00 -1.50
CA LEU A 120 -12.39 -0.46 -1.31
C LEU A 120 -12.97 -0.86 0.05
N GLY A 121 -12.75 -2.10 0.50
CA GLY A 121 -13.13 -2.52 1.85
C GLY A 121 -12.48 -1.64 2.93
N PHE A 122 -11.21 -1.28 2.75
CA PHE A 122 -10.52 -0.34 3.64
C PHE A 122 -11.05 1.10 3.54
N VAL A 123 -11.43 1.56 2.35
CA VAL A 123 -12.11 2.86 2.17
C VAL A 123 -13.41 2.91 2.97
N VAL A 124 -14.23 1.86 2.90
CA VAL A 124 -15.47 1.76 3.69
C VAL A 124 -15.17 1.76 5.19
N TYR A 125 -14.14 1.05 5.63
CA TYR A 125 -13.70 1.10 7.03
C TYR A 125 -13.32 2.53 7.47
N LEU A 126 -12.57 3.26 6.64
CA LEU A 126 -12.22 4.67 6.92
C LEU A 126 -13.46 5.58 6.92
N TYR A 127 -14.43 5.34 6.04
CA TYR A 127 -15.71 6.05 6.02
C TYR A 127 -16.41 5.93 7.38
N LEU A 128 -16.55 4.70 7.88
CA LEU A 128 -17.23 4.41 9.15
C LEU A 128 -16.52 5.01 10.37
N LEU A 129 -15.20 5.25 10.29
CA LEU A 129 -14.44 5.91 11.35
C LEU A 129 -14.54 7.43 11.34
N GLN A 130 -15.06 8.04 10.26
CA GLN A 130 -15.23 9.48 10.15
C GLN A 130 -16.54 9.99 10.78
N GLU A 131 -17.50 9.09 11.00
CA GLU A 131 -18.73 9.31 11.79
C GLU A 131 -18.45 9.33 13.30
#